data_AF-D4DDN0-F1
#
_entry.id   AF-D4DDN0-F1
#
_cell.length_a   1.000
_cell.length_b   1.000
_cell.length_c   1.000
_cell.angle_alpha   90.00
_cell.angle_beta   90.00
_cell.angle_gamma   90.00
#
_symmetry.space_group_name_H-M   'P 1'
#
loop_
_entity.id
_entity.type
_entity.pdbx_description
1 polymer ?
#
loop_
_entity_poly.entity_id
_entity_poly.type
_entity_poly.pdbx_seq_one_letter_code
_entity_poly.pdbx_strand_id
1 'polypeptide(L)'
;MINQYLRGEIQLDDHAVHLLFSANRWEAAAQIRQDIESGITVIVDRYSYSGAVYSAAKENKELQLDWAWRPEVGLPRPDIWFFLNISIEVAAARGGYGTERYETVNLQKKVGKLFLSLTELKGNEDMRGR
;
A
#
# COMPACT_ATOMS: atom_id res chain seq x y z
N MET A 1 0.69 8.47 -15.20
CA MET A 1 -0.52 7.65 -15.03
C MET A 1 -0.97 7.53 -13.59
N ILE A 2 -0.18 6.98 -12.66
CA ILE A 2 -0.58 6.83 -11.24
C ILE A 2 -1.04 8.16 -10.62
N ASN A 3 -0.23 9.22 -10.73
CA ASN A 3 -0.57 10.54 -10.19
C ASN A 3 -1.87 11.12 -10.79
N GLN A 4 -2.02 11.02 -12.12
CA GLN A 4 -3.24 11.46 -12.82
C GLN A 4 -4.48 10.68 -12.32
N TYR A 5 -4.34 9.38 -12.05
CA TYR A 5 -5.42 8.58 -11.49
C TYR A 5 -5.78 9.02 -10.06
N LEU A 6 -4.78 9.26 -9.21
CA LEU A 6 -4.97 9.72 -7.83
C LEU A 6 -5.66 11.09 -7.76
N ARG A 7 -5.34 11.99 -8.71
CA ARG A 7 -5.98 13.29 -8.88
C ARG A 7 -7.37 13.23 -9.52
N GLY A 8 -7.82 12.05 -9.94
CA GLY A 8 -9.12 11.87 -10.60
C GLY A 8 -9.15 12.29 -12.07
N GLU A 9 -8.01 12.66 -12.67
CA GLU A 9 -7.90 13.12 -14.05
C GLU A 9 -8.15 11.99 -15.06
N ILE A 10 -7.83 10.74 -14.68
CA ILE A 10 -8.10 9.55 -15.48
C ILE A 10 -8.83 8.49 -14.66
N GLN A 11 -9.62 7.67 -15.36
CA GLN A 11 -10.21 6.45 -14.80
C GLN A 11 -9.45 5.24 -15.30
N LEU A 12 -9.21 4.29 -14.40
CA LEU A 12 -8.57 3.01 -14.70
C LEU A 12 -9.32 1.93 -13.92
N ASP A 13 -9.33 0.72 -14.49
CA ASP A 13 -9.79 -0.47 -13.78
C ASP A 13 -8.97 -0.69 -12.50
N ASP A 14 -9.60 -1.23 -11.47
CA ASP A 14 -8.99 -1.41 -10.16
C ASP A 14 -7.83 -2.41 -10.17
N HIS A 15 -7.90 -3.46 -10.99
CA HIS A 15 -6.79 -4.40 -11.16
C HIS A 15 -5.64 -3.72 -11.93
N ALA A 16 -5.96 -3.00 -13.02
CA ALA A 16 -4.96 -2.32 -13.82
C ALA A 16 -4.16 -1.29 -12.98
N VAL A 17 -4.84 -0.45 -12.20
CA VAL A 17 -4.16 0.53 -11.36
C VAL A 17 -3.39 -0.14 -10.21
N HIS A 18 -3.89 -1.24 -9.64
CA HIS A 18 -3.16 -2.02 -8.66
C HIS A 18 -1.82 -2.53 -9.23
N LEU A 19 -1.86 -3.12 -10.43
CA LEU A 19 -0.68 -3.64 -11.10
C LEU A 19 0.30 -2.51 -11.46
N LEU A 20 -0.17 -1.32 -11.83
CA LEU A 20 0.69 -0.15 -12.02
C LEU A 20 1.41 0.26 -10.72
N PHE A 21 0.71 0.27 -9.58
CA PHE A 21 1.35 0.53 -8.28
C PHE A 21 2.40 -0.53 -7.93
N SER A 22 2.14 -1.80 -8.24
CA SER A 22 3.10 -2.88 -8.01
C SER A 22 4.32 -2.77 -8.93
N ALA A 23 4.09 -2.53 -10.22
CA ALA A 23 5.16 -2.31 -11.21
C ALA A 23 6.07 -1.15 -10.79
N ASN A 24 5.51 -0.05 -10.29
CA ASN A 24 6.29 1.08 -9.80
C ASN A 24 7.24 0.71 -8.65
N ARG A 25 6.87 -0.23 -7.76
CA ARG A 25 7.79 -0.77 -6.74
C ARG A 25 8.85 -1.69 -7.34
N TRP A 26 8.47 -2.52 -8.31
CA TRP A 26 9.40 -3.40 -9.01
C TRP A 26 10.48 -2.63 -9.78
N GLU A 27 10.14 -1.48 -10.36
CA GLU A 27 11.11 -0.57 -11.00
C GLU A 27 12.19 -0.11 -10.02
N ALA A 28 11.85 0.13 -8.76
CA ALA A 28 12.79 0.55 -7.71
C ALA A 28 13.52 -0.63 -7.03
N ALA A 29 13.05 -1.87 -7.20
CA ALA A 29 13.50 -3.02 -6.41
C ALA A 29 15.00 -3.31 -6.57
N ALA A 30 15.55 -3.18 -7.78
CA ALA A 30 16.97 -3.42 -8.02
C ALA A 30 17.86 -2.42 -7.27
N GLN A 31 17.50 -1.14 -7.30
CA GLN A 31 18.24 -0.09 -6.58
C GLN A 31 18.15 -0.30 -5.07
N ILE A 32 16.97 -0.61 -4.54
CA ILE A 32 16.78 -0.89 -3.11
C ILE A 32 17.70 -2.03 -2.66
N ARG A 33 17.82 -3.13 -3.43
CA ARG A 33 18.75 -4.22 -3.11
C ARG A 33 20.20 -3.76 -3.11
N GLN A 34 20.60 -3.03 -4.14
CA GLN A 34 21.96 -2.52 -4.26
C GLN A 34 22.34 -1.61 -3.07
N ASP A 35 21.43 -0.70 -2.68
CA ASP A 35 21.65 0.20 -1.56
C ASP A 35 21.82 -0.58 -0.25
N ILE A 36 20.93 -1.55 0.01
CA ILE A 36 21.02 -2.42 1.19
C ILE A 36 22.32 -3.23 1.19
N GLU A 37 22.70 -3.83 0.06
CA GLU A 37 23.96 -4.59 -0.09
C GLU A 37 25.20 -3.71 0.13
N SER A 38 25.11 -2.41 -0.17
CA SER A 38 26.16 -1.43 0.09
C SER A 38 26.19 -0.91 1.53
N GLY A 39 25.31 -1.40 2.41
CA GLY A 39 25.22 -0.98 3.81
C GLY A 39 24.44 0.32 4.03
N ILE A 40 23.64 0.75 3.04
CA ILE A 40 22.79 1.95 3.14
C ILE A 40 21.42 1.55 3.70
N THR A 41 20.98 2.24 4.75
CA THR A 41 19.62 2.12 5.26
C THR A 41 18.64 2.85 4.35
N VAL A 42 17.66 2.12 3.79
CA VAL A 42 16.62 2.67 2.92
C VAL A 42 15.35 2.96 3.74
N ILE A 43 14.91 4.22 3.74
CA ILE A 43 13.63 4.63 4.34
C ILE A 43 12.62 4.79 3.21
N VAL A 44 11.55 4.00 3.24
CA VAL A 44 10.51 4.01 2.20
C VAL A 44 9.19 4.50 2.78
N ASP A 45 8.68 5.61 2.23
CA ASP A 45 7.31 6.07 2.51
C ASP A 45 6.32 5.31 1.64
N ARG A 46 5.55 4.41 2.28
CA ARG A 46 4.63 3.43 1.69
C ARG A 46 5.32 2.37 0.82
N TYR A 47 4.91 1.12 1.02
CA TYR A 47 5.42 -0.01 0.26
C TYR A 47 4.30 -1.02 -0.05
N SER A 48 4.61 -2.31 -0.16
CA SER A 48 3.68 -3.39 -0.52
C SER A 48 2.38 -3.40 0.29
N TYR A 49 2.46 -3.20 1.61
CA TYR A 49 1.28 -3.16 2.48
C TYR A 49 0.27 -2.10 2.06
N SER A 50 0.72 -0.90 1.69
CA SER A 50 -0.17 0.15 1.18
C SER A 50 -0.83 -0.28 -0.13
N GLY A 51 -0.08 -0.89 -1.04
CA GLY A 51 -0.63 -1.40 -2.31
C GLY A 51 -1.74 -2.43 -2.09
N ALA A 52 -1.49 -3.43 -1.26
CA ALA A 52 -2.44 -4.50 -0.98
C ALA A 52 -3.68 -4.00 -0.20
N VAL A 53 -3.48 -3.24 0.87
CA VAL A 53 -4.57 -2.77 1.73
C VAL A 53 -5.49 -1.80 0.99
N TYR A 54 -4.95 -0.81 0.26
CA TYR A 54 -5.79 0.14 -0.47
C TYR A 54 -6.59 -0.53 -1.57
N SER A 55 -6.05 -1.58 -2.19
CA SER A 55 -6.72 -2.31 -3.25
C SER A 55 -7.85 -3.18 -2.70
N ALA A 56 -7.58 -3.93 -1.63
CA ALA A 56 -8.61 -4.72 -0.94
C ALA A 56 -9.73 -3.84 -0.34
N ALA A 57 -9.40 -2.62 0.10
CA ALA A 57 -10.37 -1.69 0.67
C ALA A 57 -11.42 -1.16 -0.34
N LYS A 58 -11.21 -1.38 -1.64
CA LYS A 58 -12.15 -0.98 -2.70
C LYS A 58 -13.39 -1.88 -2.80
N GLU A 59 -13.43 -2.99 -2.04
CA GLU A 59 -14.54 -3.96 -2.02
C GLU A 59 -14.84 -4.61 -3.37
N ASN A 60 -13.85 -4.64 -4.27
CA ASN A 60 -13.92 -5.46 -5.47
C ASN A 60 -13.67 -6.93 -5.09
N LYS A 61 -14.67 -7.79 -5.32
CA LYS A 61 -14.63 -9.23 -4.97
C LYS A 61 -13.51 -10.01 -5.67
N GLU A 62 -13.00 -9.50 -6.78
CA GLU A 62 -11.91 -10.11 -7.55
C GLU A 62 -10.53 -9.55 -7.15
N LEU A 63 -10.50 -8.43 -6.42
CA LEU A 63 -9.30 -7.75 -5.93
C LEU A 63 -9.19 -7.84 -4.40
N GLN A 64 -9.27 -9.06 -3.88
CA GLN A 64 -9.12 -9.32 -2.45
C GLN A 64 -7.65 -9.22 -2.02
N LEU A 65 -7.42 -9.21 -0.70
CA LEU A 65 -6.09 -9.00 -0.13
C LEU A 65 -5.06 -10.05 -0.59
N ASP A 66 -5.49 -11.31 -0.74
CA ASP A 66 -4.64 -12.39 -1.24
C ASP A 66 -4.23 -12.16 -2.70
N TRP A 67 -5.15 -11.73 -3.56
CA TRP A 67 -4.85 -11.37 -4.94
C TRP A 67 -3.90 -10.18 -5.00
N ALA A 68 -4.22 -9.12 -4.25
CA ALA A 68 -3.44 -7.88 -4.22
C ALA A 68 -2.04 -8.05 -3.62
N TRP A 69 -1.78 -9.17 -2.91
CA TRP A 69 -0.46 -9.51 -2.41
C TRP A 69 0.41 -10.23 -3.43
N ARG A 70 -0.18 -10.97 -4.38
CA ARG A 70 0.58 -11.78 -5.36
C ARG A 70 1.59 -10.97 -6.18
N PRO A 71 1.28 -9.76 -6.68
CA PRO A 71 2.24 -8.95 -7.42
C PRO A 71 3.42 -8.47 -6.55
N GLU A 72 3.31 -8.52 -5.22
CA GLU A 72 4.34 -8.06 -4.29
C GLU A 72 5.38 -9.13 -3.96
N VAL A 73 5.09 -10.40 -4.26
CA VAL A 73 5.94 -11.53 -3.91
C VAL A 73 7.29 -11.43 -4.64
N GLY A 74 8.37 -11.32 -3.87
CA GLY A 74 9.76 -11.21 -4.36
C GLY A 74 10.36 -9.81 -4.32
N LEU A 75 9.57 -8.78 -3.98
CA LEU A 75 10.10 -7.46 -3.66
C LEU A 75 11.01 -7.50 -2.41
N PRO A 76 12.01 -6.60 -2.31
CA PRO A 76 12.83 -6.45 -1.10
C PRO A 76 11.98 -6.37 0.16
N ARG A 77 12.20 -7.29 1.09
CA ARG A 77 11.40 -7.35 2.32
C ARG A 77 11.90 -6.30 3.32
N PRO A 78 11.02 -5.43 3.86
CA PRO A 78 11.40 -4.55 4.96
C PRO A 78 11.76 -5.34 6.21
N ASP A 79 12.83 -4.94 6.90
CA ASP A 79 13.17 -5.49 8.23
C ASP A 79 12.21 -4.98 9.32
N ILE A 80 11.80 -3.71 9.18
CA ILE A 80 10.90 -3.02 10.08
C ILE A 80 9.86 -2.28 9.24
N TRP A 81 8.63 -2.24 9.73
CA TRP A 81 7.58 -1.39 9.17
C TRP A 81 6.91 -0.63 10.31
N PHE A 82 6.61 0.65 10.08
CA PHE A 82 5.95 1.51 11.05
C PHE A 82 4.53 1.81 10.57
N PHE A 83 3.53 1.43 11.36
CA PHE A 83 2.15 1.85 11.13
C PHE A 83 1.82 3.04 12.03
N LEU A 84 1.73 4.22 11.43
CA LEU A 84 1.34 5.44 12.13
C LEU A 84 -0.18 5.49 12.28
N ASN A 85 -0.70 4.80 13.30
CA ASN A 85 -2.13 4.73 13.57
C ASN A 85 -2.65 6.04 14.19
N ILE A 86 -3.35 6.85 13.39
CA ILE A 86 -3.99 8.09 13.83
C ILE A 86 -5.50 8.02 13.59
N SER A 87 -6.27 8.76 14.38
CA SER A 87 -7.72 8.86 14.16
C SER A 87 -8.01 9.60 12.84
N ILE A 88 -9.14 9.26 12.21
CA ILE A 88 -9.54 9.86 10.93
C ILE A 88 -9.83 11.35 11.10
N GLU A 89 -10.35 11.75 12.25
CA GLU A 89 -10.61 13.14 12.62
C GLU A 89 -9.31 13.94 12.66
N VAL A 90 -8.26 13.38 13.27
CA VAL A 90 -6.92 14.00 13.30
C VAL A 90 -6.30 14.06 11.91
N ALA A 91 -6.49 13.02 11.09
CA ALA A 91 -6.01 12.99 9.71
C ALA A 91 -6.71 14.04 8.84
N ALA A 92 -8.03 14.16 8.95
CA ALA A 92 -8.85 15.10 8.17
C ALA A 92 -8.63 16.56 8.56
N ALA A 93 -8.23 16.83 9.81
CA ALA A 93 -7.87 18.17 10.26
C ALA A 93 -6.54 18.68 9.67
N ARG A 94 -5.70 17.79 9.11
CA ARG A 94 -4.50 18.17 8.36
C ARG A 94 -4.96 18.63 6.98
N GLY A 95 -4.73 19.90 6.65
CA GLY A 95 -5.21 20.51 5.41
C GLY A 95 -4.83 19.69 4.16
N GLY A 96 -5.71 19.70 3.15
CA GLY A 96 -5.55 18.93 1.91
C GLY A 96 -6.37 17.64 1.84
N TYR A 97 -7.01 17.22 2.95
CA TYR A 97 -7.88 16.04 2.97
C TYR A 97 -9.11 16.21 2.06
N GLY A 98 -9.33 15.24 1.17
CA GLY A 98 -10.45 15.17 0.24
C GLY A 98 -10.11 15.65 -1.17
N THR A 99 -8.84 15.97 -1.45
CA THR A 99 -8.37 16.43 -2.77
C THR A 99 -7.97 15.27 -3.67
N GLU A 100 -7.58 14.13 -3.09
CA GLU A 100 -7.22 12.93 -3.83
C GLU A 100 -8.29 11.83 -3.72
N ARG A 101 -8.32 10.96 -4.73
CA ARG A 101 -9.33 9.89 -4.92
C ARG A 101 -9.57 9.02 -3.68
N TYR A 102 -8.54 8.79 -2.88
CA TYR A 102 -8.61 7.88 -1.73
C TYR A 102 -8.87 8.58 -0.38
N GLU A 103 -9.05 9.90 -0.37
CA GLU A 103 -9.25 10.68 0.84
C GLU A 103 -10.74 10.79 1.21
N THR A 104 -11.41 9.63 1.27
CA THR A 104 -12.79 9.56 1.75
C THR A 104 -12.85 8.88 3.11
N VAL A 105 -13.72 9.38 4.00
CA VAL A 105 -13.88 8.83 5.36
C VAL A 105 -14.19 7.33 5.33
N ASN A 106 -15.05 6.90 4.41
CA ASN A 106 -15.44 5.49 4.29
C ASN A 106 -14.27 4.58 3.89
N LEU A 107 -13.47 5.01 2.90
CA LEU A 107 -12.30 4.23 2.49
C LEU A 107 -11.24 4.20 3.59
N GLN A 108 -10.96 5.34 4.23
CA GLN A 108 -9.97 5.43 5.30
C GLN A 108 -10.35 4.58 6.53
N LYS A 109 -11.64 4.47 6.86
CA LYS A 109 -12.13 3.53 7.88
C LYS A 109 -11.80 2.07 7.53
N LYS A 110 -11.98 1.67 6.27
CA LYS A 110 -11.70 0.30 5.80
C LYS A 110 -10.21 0.01 5.77
N VAL A 111 -9.42 0.94 5.22
CA VAL A 111 -7.96 0.88 5.19
C VAL A 111 -7.41 0.72 6.62
N GLY A 112 -7.87 1.54 7.57
CA GLY A 112 -7.46 1.44 8.97
C GLY A 112 -7.78 0.08 9.59
N LYS A 113 -8.99 -0.45 9.39
CA LYS A 113 -9.38 -1.79 9.87
C LYS A 113 -8.50 -2.89 9.29
N LEU A 114 -8.23 -2.85 7.99
CA LEU A 114 -7.37 -3.83 7.32
C LEU A 114 -5.93 -3.76 7.87
N PHE A 115 -5.35 -2.56 8.01
CA PHE A 115 -4.01 -2.42 8.61
C PHE A 115 -3.95 -2.96 10.03
N LEU A 116 -4.96 -2.68 10.87
CA LEU A 116 -5.01 -3.22 12.22
C LEU A 116 -5.11 -4.75 12.22
N SER A 117 -5.92 -5.34 11.34
CA SER A 117 -6.01 -6.80 11.22
C SER A 117 -4.66 -7.44 10.85
N LEU A 118 -3.83 -6.74 10.07
CA LEU A 118 -2.47 -7.20 9.73
C LEU A 118 -1.53 -7.15 10.94
N THR A 119 -1.73 -6.20 11.87
CA THR A 119 -0.93 -6.12 13.11
C THR A 119 -1.28 -7.22 14.12
N GLU A 120 -2.52 -7.72 14.07
CA GLU A 120 -3.01 -8.77 14.99
C GLU A 120 -2.65 -10.19 14.52
N LEU A 121 -2.23 -10.36 13.26
CA LEU A 121 -1.70 -11.61 12.75
C LEU A 121 -0.40 -11.95 13.49
N LYS A 122 -0.51 -12.85 14.49
CA LYS A 122 0.62 -13.40 15.25
C LYS A 122 1.63 -13.99 14.28
N GLY A 123 2.80 -13.36 14.21
CA GLY A 123 3.80 -13.72 13.23
C GLY A 123 3.37 -13.18 11.87
N ASN A 124 4.04 -12.11 11.44
CA ASN A 124 4.00 -11.57 10.09
C ASN A 124 4.41 -12.65 9.02
N GLU A 125 4.49 -13.94 9.37
CA GLU A 125 5.02 -15.07 8.59
C GLU A 125 4.06 -15.59 7.52
N ASP A 126 2.74 -15.55 7.75
CA ASP A 126 1.80 -16.10 6.77
C ASP A 126 1.66 -15.25 5.50
N MET A 127 2.02 -13.96 5.54
CA MET A 127 2.17 -13.12 4.34
C MET A 127 3.61 -13.02 3.83
N ARG A 128 4.60 -13.62 4.53
CA ARG A 128 6.04 -13.62 4.16
C ARG A 128 6.38 -14.57 3.00
N GLY A 129 5.38 -15.25 2.42
CA GLY A 129 5.56 -16.14 1.29
C GLY A 129 5.81 -17.59 1.72
N ARG A 130 4.99 -18.48 1.15
CA ARG A 130 5.55 -19.67 0.50
C ARG A 130 5.92 -19.27 -0.93
#